data_AF-A0A8B6FB82-F1
#
_entry.id   AF-A0A8B6FB82-F1
#
_cell.length_a   1.000
_cell.length_b   1.000
_cell.length_c   1.000
_cell.angle_alpha   90.00
_cell.angle_beta   90.00
_cell.angle_gamma   90.00
#
_symmetry.space_group_name_H-M   'P 1'
#
loop_
_entity.id
_entity.type
_entity.pdbx_description
1 polymer ?
#
loop_
_entity_poly.entity_id
_entity_poly.type
_entity_poly.pdbx_seq_one_letter_code
_entity_poly.pdbx_strand_id
1 'polypeptide(L)'
;MDSSRIKSIRAGNRAAVTTFFKKLDELNTDSEMDIDIAAQTITKAVELLVNRFGKTHKIVNAYMKALLDLPAPSYTLDSIRNFSDKSEVYIRGLESLGQCQDTYGSLLIPVMLGKLPISVKK
;
A
#
# COMPACT_ATOMS: atom_id res chain seq x y z
N MET A 1 -57.55 8.18 46.32
CA MET A 1 -56.17 8.54 45.91
C MET A 1 -56.16 8.75 44.42
N ASP A 2 -55.70 9.92 43.99
CA ASP A 2 -56.02 10.56 42.72
C ASP A 2 -55.22 9.97 41.54
N SER A 3 -55.89 9.20 40.68
CA SER A 3 -55.31 8.51 39.51
C SER A 3 -54.66 9.47 38.49
N SER A 4 -55.09 10.73 38.49
CA SER A 4 -54.59 11.78 37.62
C SER A 4 -53.17 12.25 37.99
N ARG A 5 -52.81 12.23 39.28
CA ARG A 5 -51.45 12.60 39.74
C ARG A 5 -50.39 11.56 39.36
N ILE A 6 -50.72 10.27 39.43
CA ILE A 6 -49.80 9.17 39.09
C ILE A 6 -49.50 9.14 37.59
N LYS A 7 -50.48 9.46 36.73
CA LYS A 7 -50.28 9.55 35.26
C LYS A 7 -49.38 10.73 34.87
N SER A 8 -49.53 11.88 35.53
CA SER A 8 -48.71 13.08 35.27
C SER A 8 -47.23 12.85 35.62
N ILE A 9 -46.94 12.22 36.76
CA ILE A 9 -45.57 11.87 37.18
C ILE A 9 -44.90 10.88 36.20
N ARG A 10 -45.66 9.89 35.72
CA ARG A 10 -45.17 8.90 34.74
C ARG A 10 -44.87 9.53 33.38
N ALA A 11 -45.69 10.49 32.94
CA ALA A 11 -45.47 11.21 31.68
C ALA A 11 -44.24 12.13 31.75
N GLY A 12 -44.04 12.85 32.87
CA GLY A 12 -42.87 13.70 33.08
C GLY A 12 -41.55 12.92 33.05
N ASN A 13 -41.50 11.77 33.72
CA ASN A 13 -40.31 10.91 33.68
C ASN A 13 -40.04 10.32 32.29
N ARG A 14 -41.09 9.94 31.55
CA ARG A 14 -40.93 9.44 30.17
C ARG A 14 -40.37 10.53 29.25
N ALA A 15 -40.84 11.77 29.38
CA ALA A 15 -40.31 12.89 28.61
C ALA A 15 -38.83 13.17 28.95
N ALA A 16 -38.47 13.22 30.23
CA ALA A 16 -37.10 13.44 30.67
C ALA A 16 -36.14 12.35 30.15
N VAL A 17 -36.56 11.08 30.22
CA VAL A 17 -35.79 9.94 29.68
C VAL A 17 -35.62 10.05 28.16
N THR A 18 -36.67 10.44 27.44
CA THR A 18 -36.59 10.60 25.98
C THR A 18 -35.65 11.74 25.59
N THR A 19 -35.69 12.86 26.33
CA THR A 19 -34.78 14.00 26.11
C THR A 19 -33.33 13.63 26.44
N PHE A 20 -33.08 12.85 27.49
CA PHE A 20 -31.74 12.35 27.84
C PHE A 20 -31.19 11.42 26.75
N PHE A 21 -31.99 10.48 26.26
CA PHE A 21 -31.57 9.59 25.17
C PHE A 21 -31.30 10.38 23.87
N LYS A 22 -32.10 11.39 23.57
CA LYS A 22 -31.86 12.27 22.42
C LYS A 22 -30.57 13.07 22.55
N LYS A 23 -30.25 13.55 23.76
CA LYS A 23 -28.99 14.25 24.06
C LYS A 23 -27.77 13.33 23.94
N LEU A 24 -27.92 12.06 24.34
CA LEU A 24 -26.88 11.04 24.18
C LEU A 24 -26.63 10.69 22.71
N ASP A 25 -27.68 10.59 21.89
CA ASP A 25 -27.55 10.39 20.44
C ASP A 25 -26.84 11.59 19.77
N GLU A 26 -27.26 12.81 20.10
CA GLU A 26 -26.62 14.04 19.61
C GLU A 26 -25.11 14.08 19.92
N LEU A 27 -24.72 13.72 21.16
CA LEU A 27 -23.32 13.66 21.59
C LEU A 27 -22.52 12.53 20.93
N ASN A 28 -23.18 11.46 20.47
CA ASN A 28 -22.51 10.35 19.77
C ASN A 28 -22.21 10.71 18.31
N THR A 29 -23.07 11.49 17.66
CA THR A 29 -22.90 11.95 16.26
C THR A 29 -21.70 12.88 16.05
N ASP A 30 -21.30 13.65 17.05
CA ASP A 30 -20.13 14.55 16.94
C ASP A 30 -18.80 13.78 16.90
N SER A 31 -18.77 12.53 17.38
CA SER A 31 -17.56 11.68 17.39
C SER A 31 -17.30 10.92 16.09
N GLU A 32 -18.31 10.71 15.25
CA GLU A 32 -18.15 10.06 13.93
C GLU A 32 -17.48 10.99 12.91
N MET A 33 -17.63 12.31 13.06
CA MET A 33 -17.03 13.31 12.18
C MET A 33 -15.50 13.37 12.30
N ASP A 34 -14.95 13.04 13.46
CA ASP A 34 -13.50 13.05 13.71
C ASP A 34 -12.77 11.84 13.09
N ILE A 35 -13.42 10.67 13.01
CA ILE A 35 -12.79 9.46 12.47
C ILE A 35 -12.65 9.54 10.95
N ASP A 36 -13.65 10.09 10.26
CA ASP A 36 -13.60 10.24 8.80
C ASP A 36 -12.57 11.29 8.38
N ILE A 37 -12.47 12.41 9.12
CA ILE A 37 -11.43 13.43 8.88
C ILE A 37 -10.03 12.85 9.19
N ALA A 38 -9.88 12.07 10.27
CA ALA A 38 -8.62 11.39 10.59
C ALA A 38 -8.24 10.38 9.50
N ALA A 39 -9.18 9.58 9.00
CA ALA A 39 -8.94 8.64 7.89
C ALA A 39 -8.53 9.38 6.62
N GLN A 40 -9.24 10.45 6.25
CA GLN A 40 -8.92 11.27 5.08
C GLN A 40 -7.56 11.96 5.19
N THR A 41 -7.17 12.43 6.37
CA THR A 41 -5.86 13.07 6.60
C THR A 41 -4.72 12.06 6.57
N ILE A 42 -4.92 10.84 7.09
CA ILE A 42 -3.96 9.74 6.96
C ILE A 42 -3.82 9.34 5.49
N THR A 43 -4.91 9.15 4.76
CA THR A 43 -4.87 8.84 3.33
C THR A 43 -4.12 9.91 2.54
N LYS A 44 -4.41 11.19 2.78
CA LYS A 44 -3.69 12.31 2.16
C LYS A 44 -2.21 12.36 2.54
N ALA A 45 -1.87 12.06 3.79
CA ALA A 45 -0.47 11.99 4.22
C ALA A 45 0.27 10.84 3.53
N VAL A 46 -0.35 9.67 3.41
CA VAL A 46 0.19 8.52 2.67
C VAL A 46 0.36 8.86 1.19
N GLU A 47 -0.63 9.47 0.55
CA GLU A 47 -0.53 9.92 -0.83
C GLU A 47 0.59 10.94 -1.05
N LEU A 48 0.77 11.89 -0.14
CA LEU A 48 1.87 12.86 -0.21
C LEU A 48 3.23 12.18 -0.05
N LEU A 49 3.35 11.20 0.86
CA LEU A 49 4.57 10.41 1.03
C LEU A 49 4.86 9.57 -0.23
N VAL A 50 3.85 8.91 -0.79
CA VAL A 50 3.98 8.15 -2.04
C VAL A 50 4.33 9.07 -3.21
N ASN A 51 3.70 10.24 -3.35
CA ASN A 51 4.02 11.18 -4.42
C ASN A 51 5.43 11.78 -4.29
N ARG A 52 5.89 12.04 -3.06
CA ARG A 52 7.18 12.69 -2.80
C ARG A 52 8.36 11.71 -2.81
N PHE A 53 8.16 10.51 -2.25
CA PHE A 53 9.19 9.48 -2.06
C PHE A 53 9.00 8.26 -2.96
N GLY A 54 7.77 7.91 -3.31
CA GLY A 54 7.44 6.89 -4.32
C GLY A 54 7.62 7.42 -5.74
N LYS A 55 8.78 8.02 -6.04
CA LYS A 55 9.21 8.29 -7.42
C LYS A 55 9.53 6.96 -8.09
N THR A 56 8.47 6.21 -8.41
CA THR A 56 8.51 4.88 -9.03
C THR A 56 9.45 4.88 -10.23
N HIS A 57 9.42 5.91 -11.07
CA HIS A 57 10.34 6.07 -12.19
C HIS A 57 11.83 6.08 -11.79
N LYS A 58 12.20 6.71 -10.68
CA LYS A 58 13.60 6.71 -10.20
C LYS A 58 14.01 5.35 -9.67
N ILE A 59 13.09 4.69 -8.97
CA ILE A 59 13.31 3.34 -8.42
C ILE A 59 13.45 2.36 -9.59
N VAL A 60 12.51 2.37 -10.54
CA VAL A 60 12.57 1.59 -11.79
C VAL A 60 13.88 1.81 -12.53
N ASN A 61 14.29 3.07 -12.71
CA ASN A 61 15.57 3.38 -13.36
C ASN A 61 16.79 2.85 -12.57
N ALA A 62 16.75 2.89 -11.23
CA ALA A 62 17.80 2.31 -10.40
C ALA A 62 17.85 0.77 -10.52
N TYR A 63 16.70 0.10 -10.55
CA TYR A 63 16.61 -1.35 -10.78
C TYR A 63 17.10 -1.71 -12.18
N MET A 64 16.67 -1.00 -13.22
CA MET A 64 17.15 -1.20 -14.60
C MET A 64 18.65 -0.98 -14.70
N LYS A 65 19.19 0.08 -14.08
CA LYS A 65 20.62 0.36 -14.07
C LYS A 65 21.42 -0.71 -13.31
N ALA A 66 20.95 -1.12 -12.14
CA ALA A 66 21.59 -2.21 -11.38
C ALA A 66 21.64 -3.51 -12.18
N LEU A 67 20.58 -3.77 -12.96
CA LEU A 67 20.47 -4.95 -13.80
C LEU A 67 21.41 -4.89 -15.02
N LEU A 68 21.61 -3.71 -15.62
CA LEU A 68 22.60 -3.48 -16.68
C LEU A 68 24.06 -3.54 -16.19
N ASP A 69 24.28 -3.01 -14.98
CA ASP A 69 25.58 -2.93 -14.31
C ASP A 69 25.97 -4.26 -13.62
N LEU A 70 25.12 -5.30 -13.68
CA LEU A 70 25.48 -6.61 -13.13
C LEU A 70 26.77 -7.11 -13.81
N PRO A 71 27.77 -7.53 -13.01
CA PRO A 71 28.98 -8.11 -13.55
C PRO A 71 28.65 -9.42 -14.25
N ALA A 72 29.29 -9.66 -15.40
CA ALA A 72 29.16 -10.94 -16.09
C ALA A 72 29.64 -12.07 -15.16
N PRO A 73 28.87 -13.17 -15.03
CA PRO A 73 29.28 -14.27 -14.18
C PRO A 73 30.55 -14.93 -14.75
N SER A 74 31.41 -15.40 -13.85
CA SER A 74 32.55 -16.23 -14.23
C SER A 74 32.06 -17.62 -14.69
N TYR A 75 32.97 -18.48 -15.13
CA TYR A 75 32.66 -19.87 -15.50
C TYR A 75 32.38 -20.80 -14.30
N THR A 76 32.12 -20.26 -13.11
CA THR A 76 31.87 -21.02 -11.89
C THR A 76 30.36 -21.15 -11.66
N LEU A 77 29.89 -22.31 -11.20
CA LEU A 77 28.46 -22.53 -10.93
C LEU A 77 27.90 -21.52 -9.92
N ASP A 78 28.67 -21.19 -8.87
CA ASP A 78 28.24 -20.24 -7.83
C ASP A 78 28.08 -18.82 -8.37
N SER A 79 28.90 -18.40 -9.33
CA SER A 79 28.80 -17.05 -9.90
C SER A 79 27.61 -16.93 -10.86
N ILE A 80 27.33 -17.98 -11.63
CA ILE A 80 26.13 -18.07 -12.48
C ILE A 80 24.86 -18.08 -11.62
N ARG A 81 24.85 -18.86 -10.53
CA ARG A 81 23.73 -18.89 -9.58
C ARG A 81 23.49 -17.52 -8.95
N ASN A 82 24.53 -16.88 -8.43
CA ASN A 82 24.43 -15.55 -7.84
C ASN A 82 23.98 -14.48 -8.86
N PHE A 83 24.39 -14.60 -10.11
CA PHE A 83 23.92 -13.74 -11.20
C PHE A 83 22.43 -13.94 -11.46
N SER A 84 21.99 -15.21 -11.56
CA SER A 84 20.57 -15.56 -11.74
C SER A 84 19.73 -15.04 -10.57
N ASP A 85 20.12 -15.34 -9.33
CA ASP A 85 19.41 -14.94 -8.13
C ASP A 85 19.27 -13.41 -8.05
N LYS A 86 20.36 -12.67 -8.32
CA LYS A 86 20.33 -11.20 -8.34
C LYS A 86 19.45 -10.66 -9.46
N SER A 87 19.55 -11.24 -10.67
CA SER A 87 18.71 -10.83 -11.80
C SER A 87 17.22 -11.03 -11.48
N GLU A 88 16.87 -12.13 -10.83
CA GLU A 88 15.51 -12.47 -10.44
C GLU A 88 14.98 -11.54 -9.34
N VAL A 89 15.81 -11.19 -8.35
CA VAL A 89 15.46 -10.19 -7.33
C VAL A 89 15.14 -8.83 -7.96
N TYR A 90 15.92 -8.41 -8.96
CA TYR A 90 15.67 -7.14 -9.65
C TYR A 90 14.43 -7.19 -10.55
N ILE A 91 14.15 -8.33 -11.22
CA ILE A 91 12.93 -8.53 -12.03
C ILE A 91 11.70 -8.51 -11.13
N ARG A 92 11.68 -9.26 -10.02
CA ARG A 92 10.56 -9.24 -9.06
C ARG A 92 10.36 -7.85 -8.44
N GLY A 93 11.45 -7.11 -8.21
CA GLY A 93 11.40 -5.72 -7.78
C GLY A 93 10.68 -4.83 -8.80
N LEU A 94 10.99 -4.97 -10.09
CA LEU A 94 10.31 -4.26 -11.18
C LEU A 94 8.83 -4.65 -11.30
N GLU A 95 8.51 -5.94 -11.18
CA GLU A 95 7.11 -6.43 -11.17
C GLU A 95 6.30 -5.85 -10.01
N SER A 96 6.89 -5.77 -8.81
CA SER A 96 6.23 -5.17 -7.63
C SER A 96 5.94 -3.67 -7.79
N LEU A 97 6.67 -3.01 -8.69
CA LEU A 97 6.47 -1.60 -9.07
C LEU A 97 5.49 -1.44 -10.24
N GLY A 98 4.84 -2.53 -10.67
CA GLY A 98 3.86 -2.53 -11.76
C GLY A 98 4.48 -2.50 -13.15
N GLN A 99 5.78 -2.75 -13.31
CA GLN A 99 6.39 -2.89 -14.63
C GLN A 99 6.14 -4.30 -15.15
N CYS A 100 5.40 -4.40 -16.26
CA CYS A 100 5.15 -5.66 -16.92
C CYS A 100 6.40 -6.12 -17.69
N GLN A 101 6.70 -7.42 -17.60
CA GLN A 101 7.81 -8.05 -18.32
C GLN A 101 7.70 -7.88 -19.84
N ASP A 102 6.51 -7.64 -20.38
CA ASP A 102 6.29 -7.35 -21.80
C ASP A 102 6.94 -6.02 -22.25
N THR A 103 7.00 -5.03 -21.36
CA THR A 103 7.51 -3.69 -21.70
C THR A 103 9.03 -3.65 -21.76
N TYR A 104 9.71 -4.34 -20.85
CA TYR A 104 11.18 -4.32 -20.74
C TYR A 104 11.84 -5.63 -21.19
N GLY A 105 11.14 -6.76 -21.18
CA GLY A 105 11.68 -8.09 -21.44
C GLY A 105 12.26 -8.25 -22.84
N SER A 106 11.64 -7.65 -23.85
CA SER A 106 12.16 -7.65 -25.23
C SER A 106 13.56 -7.02 -25.37
N LEU A 107 13.86 -6.02 -24.53
CA LEU A 107 15.17 -5.38 -24.46
C LEU A 107 16.11 -6.07 -23.45
N LEU A 108 15.55 -6.58 -22.34
CA LEU A 108 16.29 -7.17 -21.25
C LEU A 108 16.87 -8.54 -21.60
N ILE A 109 16.11 -9.35 -22.33
CA ILE A 109 16.49 -10.72 -22.70
C ILE A 109 17.79 -10.72 -23.52
N PRO A 110 17.94 -9.94 -24.61
CA PRO A 110 19.20 -9.87 -25.36
C PRO A 110 20.38 -9.38 -24.52
N VAL A 111 20.18 -8.41 -23.63
CA VAL A 111 21.25 -7.87 -22.78
C VAL A 111 21.72 -8.89 -21.76
N MET A 112 20.79 -9.58 -21.11
CA MET A 112 21.09 -10.66 -20.16
C MET A 112 21.79 -11.83 -20.84
N LEU A 113 21.28 -12.27 -21.99
CA LEU A 113 21.92 -13.31 -22.81
C LEU A 113 23.31 -12.88 -23.28
N GLY A 114 23.54 -11.59 -23.54
CA GLY A 114 24.86 -11.05 -23.87
C GLY A 114 25.89 -11.18 -22.74
N LYS A 115 25.45 -11.12 -21.48
CA LYS A 115 26.31 -11.19 -20.27
C LYS A 115 26.65 -12.62 -19.86
N LEU A 116 25.85 -13.60 -20.26
CA LEU A 116 26.08 -15.01 -19.93
C LEU A 116 27.27 -15.60 -20.71
N PRO A 117 28.21 -16.30 -20.03
CA PRO A 117 29.31 -16.99 -20.68
C PRO A 117 28.79 -18.04 -21.67
N ILE A 118 29.44 -18.11 -22.83
CA ILE A 118 29.01 -18.87 -24.02
C ILE A 118 28.83 -20.37 -23.73
N SER A 119 29.46 -20.90 -22.67
CA SER A 119 29.32 -22.29 -22.21
C SER A 119 27.91 -22.65 -21.72
N VAL A 120 27.07 -21.67 -21.36
CA VAL A 120 25.67 -21.88 -20.93
C VAL A 120 24.69 -21.72 -22.11
N LYS A 121 25.14 -21.21 -23.27
CA LYS A 121 24.31 -20.97 -24.47
C LYS A 121 24.14 -22.20 -25.36
N LYS A 122 24.47 -23.39 -24.86
CA LYS A 122 24.57 -24.62 -25.65
C LYS A 122 23.30 -25.45 -25.55
#